data_AF-T1BN09-F1
#
_entry.id   AF-T1BN09-F1
#
_cell.length_a   1.000
_cell.length_b   1.000
_cell.length_c   1.000
_cell.angle_alpha   90.00
_cell.angle_beta   90.00
_cell.angle_gamma   90.00
#
_symmetry.space_group_name_H-M   'P 1'
#
loop_
_entity.id
_entity.type
_entity.pdbx_description
1 polymer ?
#
loop_
_entity_poly.entity_id
_entity_poly.type
_entity_poly.pdbx_seq_one_letter_code
_entity_poly.pdbx_strand_id
1 'polypeptide(L)'
;ADGRLTVYSATQVPHYLHRALSEVLGIPMHRIRVIKPEVGGGFGGKSDPLPHEIVCAALSIETGRPVKMLLDREDVFYTNHGRHPTDNEVRIATDAEG
;
A
#
# COMPACT_ATOMS: atom_id res chain seq x y z
N ALA A 1 10.06 18.26 -17.71
CA ALA A 1 10.37 17.28 -16.66
C ALA A 1 11.30 16.22 -17.24
N ASP A 2 12.20 15.65 -16.46
CA ASP A 2 13.18 14.61 -16.88
C ASP A 2 12.54 13.23 -17.19
N GLY A 3 11.21 13.17 -17.18
CA GLY A 3 10.40 11.98 -17.43
C GLY A 3 10.43 10.93 -16.32
N ARG A 4 10.89 11.30 -15.11
CA ARG A 4 10.87 10.42 -13.94
C ARG A 4 9.55 10.53 -13.20
N LEU A 5 9.04 9.38 -12.74
CA LEU A 5 7.86 9.31 -11.89
C LEU A 5 8.28 9.47 -10.42
N THR A 6 7.69 10.42 -9.70
CA THR A 6 7.84 10.52 -8.24
C THR A 6 6.49 10.26 -7.58
N VAL A 7 6.45 9.31 -6.64
CA VAL A 7 5.24 8.95 -5.88
C VAL A 7 5.48 9.24 -4.41
N TYR A 8 4.64 10.08 -3.83
CA TYR A 8 4.57 10.29 -2.39
C TYR A 8 3.47 9.40 -1.83
N SER A 9 3.80 8.50 -0.91
CA SER A 9 2.79 7.64 -0.28
C SER A 9 3.06 7.42 1.21
N ALA A 10 1.99 7.45 2.00
CA ALA A 10 1.99 7.02 3.38
C ALA A 10 1.99 5.49 3.47
N THR A 11 3.12 4.86 3.09
CA THR A 11 3.32 3.40 3.05
C THR A 11 4.30 2.93 4.13
N GLN A 12 4.17 1.68 4.60
CA GLN A 12 5.17 1.02 5.44
C GLN A 12 6.24 0.30 4.60
N VAL A 13 6.00 0.11 3.31
CA VAL A 13 6.81 -0.76 2.43
C VAL A 13 7.23 -0.05 1.13
N PRO A 14 7.99 1.06 1.21
CA PRO A 14 8.32 1.88 0.03
C PRO A 14 9.05 1.10 -1.07
N HIS A 15 9.86 0.10 -0.73
CA HIS A 15 10.54 -0.74 -1.71
C HIS A 15 9.61 -1.74 -2.43
N TYR A 16 8.58 -2.26 -1.74
CA TYR A 16 7.59 -3.11 -2.38
C TYR A 16 6.65 -2.30 -3.26
N LEU A 17 6.26 -1.10 -2.82
CA LEU A 17 5.52 -0.17 -3.67
C LEU A 17 6.33 0.21 -4.92
N HIS A 18 7.64 0.46 -4.77
CA HIS A 18 8.52 0.76 -5.90
C HIS A 18 8.55 -0.36 -6.93
N ARG A 19 8.65 -1.62 -6.49
CA ARG A 19 8.57 -2.80 -7.35
C ARG A 19 7.20 -2.91 -8.02
N ALA A 20 6.11 -2.81 -7.26
CA ALA A 20 4.75 -2.91 -7.78
C ALA A 20 4.44 -1.82 -8.84
N LEU A 21 4.84 -0.58 -8.60
CA LEU A 21 4.72 0.50 -9.57
C LEU A 21 5.48 0.18 -10.86
N SER A 22 6.69 -0.37 -10.76
CA SER A 22 7.50 -0.73 -11.92
C SER A 22 6.86 -1.83 -12.74
N GLU A 23 6.39 -2.89 -12.08
CA GLU A 23 5.77 -4.05 -12.71
C GLU A 23 4.42 -3.68 -13.37
N VAL A 24 3.56 -2.95 -12.66
CA VAL A 24 2.21 -2.63 -13.16
C VAL A 24 2.23 -1.54 -14.23
N LEU A 25 3.08 -0.51 -14.10
CA LEU A 25 3.14 0.61 -15.06
C LEU A 25 4.11 0.35 -16.22
N GLY A 26 4.89 -0.74 -16.19
CA GLY A 26 5.92 -1.03 -17.19
C GLY A 26 7.07 -0.02 -17.22
N ILE A 27 7.27 0.74 -16.14
CA ILE A 27 8.34 1.74 -16.04
C ILE A 27 9.52 1.13 -15.30
N PRO A 28 10.77 1.20 -15.81
CA PRO A 28 11.94 0.71 -15.10
C PRO A 28 12.11 1.35 -13.73
N MET A 29 12.44 0.57 -12.70
CA MET A 29 12.58 1.07 -11.31
C MET A 29 13.47 2.32 -11.20
N HIS A 30 14.57 2.43 -11.95
CA HIS A 30 15.46 3.60 -11.89
C HIS A 30 14.80 4.92 -12.35
N ARG A 31 13.67 4.85 -13.06
CA ARG A 31 12.84 5.99 -13.48
C ARG A 31 11.74 6.34 -12.47
N ILE A 32 11.59 5.56 -11.40
CA ILE A 32 10.58 5.75 -10.34
C ILE A 32 11.29 6.11 -9.04
N ARG A 33 10.77 7.11 -8.33
CA ARG A 33 11.18 7.47 -6.97
C ARG A 33 9.97 7.40 -6.05
N VAL A 34 10.03 6.54 -5.04
CA VAL A 34 9.03 6.50 -3.96
C VAL A 34 9.54 7.31 -2.78
N ILE A 35 8.74 8.25 -2.30
CA ILE A 35 9.01 9.07 -1.11
C ILE A 35 7.98 8.72 -0.05
N LYS A 36 8.47 8.25 1.09
CA LYS A 36 7.66 7.98 2.29
C LYS A 36 7.77 9.19 3.24
N PRO A 37 6.75 10.03 3.39
CA PRO A 37 6.72 11.09 4.39
C PRO A 37 6.49 10.52 5.80
N GLU A 38 6.29 11.38 6.79
CA GLU A 38 5.79 10.97 8.10
C GLU A 38 4.45 10.24 7.96
N VAL A 39 4.32 9.10 8.65
CA VAL A 39 3.14 8.22 8.53
C VAL A 39 2.36 8.24 9.84
N GLY A 40 1.11 8.70 9.79
CA GLY A 40 0.18 8.72 10.93
C GLY A 40 -0.38 7.36 11.35
N GLY A 41 0.49 6.34 11.46
CA GLY A 41 0.11 4.97 11.79
C GLY A 41 -0.25 4.09 10.57
N GLY A 42 -0.07 2.78 10.74
CA GLY A 42 -0.31 1.77 9.71
C GLY A 42 -0.84 0.44 10.26
N PHE A 43 -0.23 -0.09 11.33
CA PHE A 43 -0.72 -1.29 12.04
C PHE A 43 -1.01 -2.51 11.14
N GLY A 44 -0.25 -2.65 10.04
CA GLY A 44 -0.46 -3.68 9.03
C GLY A 44 -1.20 -3.17 7.79
N GLY A 45 -2.15 -2.25 7.93
CA GLY A 45 -3.00 -1.76 6.82
C GLY A 45 -2.30 -0.91 5.76
N LYS A 46 -1.01 -0.63 5.91
CA LYS A 46 -0.13 0.06 4.94
C LYS A 46 1.12 -0.78 4.60
N SER A 47 1.08 -2.09 4.88
CA SER A 47 2.21 -3.01 4.69
C SER A 47 2.23 -3.67 3.31
N ASP A 48 1.30 -3.31 2.44
CA ASP A 48 1.22 -3.77 1.06
C ASP A 48 1.13 -2.57 0.11
N PRO A 49 1.59 -2.70 -1.15
CA PRO A 49 1.21 -1.78 -2.22
C PRO A 49 -0.30 -1.87 -2.46
N LEU A 50 -0.99 -0.76 -2.36
CA LEU A 50 -2.44 -0.67 -2.49
C LEU A 50 -2.83 -0.06 -3.86
N PRO A 51 -3.95 -0.48 -4.47
CA PRO A 51 -4.32 -0.07 -5.83
C PRO A 51 -4.34 1.45 -6.05
N HIS A 52 -4.79 2.23 -5.06
CA HIS A 52 -4.90 3.68 -5.15
C HIS A 52 -3.55 4.38 -5.44
N GLU A 53 -2.43 3.81 -4.99
CA GLU A 53 -1.09 4.36 -5.23
C GLU A 53 -0.71 4.23 -6.71
N ILE A 54 -1.03 3.09 -7.32
CA ILE A 54 -0.76 2.82 -8.74
C ILE A 54 -1.73 3.61 -9.63
N VAL A 55 -3.01 3.68 -9.27
CA VAL A 55 -4.01 4.48 -10.01
C VAL A 55 -3.63 5.96 -9.99
N CYS A 56 -3.22 6.50 -8.84
CA CYS A 56 -2.74 7.88 -8.73
C CYS A 56 -1.54 8.14 -9.64
N ALA A 57 -0.57 7.21 -9.68
CA ALA A 57 0.58 7.30 -10.57
C ALA A 57 0.19 7.23 -12.07
N ALA A 58 -0.71 6.32 -12.45
CA ALA A 58 -1.21 6.18 -13.82
C ALA A 58 -1.93 7.46 -14.29
N LEU A 59 -2.80 8.03 -13.45
CA LEU A 59 -3.50 9.28 -13.76
C LEU A 59 -2.52 10.46 -13.91
N SER A 60 -1.46 10.50 -13.10
CA SER A 60 -0.40 11.52 -13.23
C SER A 60 0.32 11.43 -14.57
N ILE A 61 0.58 10.21 -15.05
CA ILE A 61 1.20 9.95 -16.37
C ILE A 61 0.25 10.39 -17.49
N GLU A 62 -1.01 9.94 -17.45
CA GLU A 62 -2.00 10.22 -18.49
C GLU A 62 -2.29 11.72 -18.62
N THR A 63 -2.43 12.40 -17.49
CA THR A 63 -2.75 13.84 -17.48
C THR A 63 -1.54 14.75 -17.65
N GLY A 64 -0.33 14.21 -17.51
CA GLY A 64 0.92 14.98 -17.48
C GLY A 64 1.00 15.98 -16.32
N ARG A 65 0.19 15.79 -15.27
CA ARG A 65 0.05 16.72 -14.13
C ARG A 65 0.13 15.98 -12.81
N PRO A 66 0.60 16.62 -11.72
CA PRO A 66 0.54 16.01 -10.39
C PRO A 66 -0.90 15.68 -9.99
N VAL A 67 -1.12 14.44 -9.57
CA VAL A 67 -2.39 13.94 -9.05
C VAL A 67 -2.23 13.63 -7.56
N LYS A 68 -3.24 14.00 -6.76
CA LYS A 68 -3.33 13.65 -5.34
C LYS A 68 -4.60 12.83 -5.13
N MET A 69 -4.46 11.66 -4.54
CA MET A 69 -5.57 10.81 -4.12
C MET A 69 -5.54 10.68 -2.60
N LEU A 70 -6.64 11.03 -1.96
CA LEU A 70 -6.85 10.85 -0.52
C LEU A 70 -8.13 10.04 -0.37
N LEU A 71 -7.99 8.84 0.20
CA LEU A 71 -9.15 8.01 0.53
C LEU A 71 -9.84 8.59 1.76
N ASP A 72 -11.16 8.61 1.74
CA ASP A 72 -11.92 8.90 2.96
C ASP A 72 -11.97 7.68 3.88
N ARG A 73 -12.70 7.77 4.99
CA ARG A 73 -12.77 6.68 5.96
C ARG A 73 -13.46 5.45 5.39
N GLU A 74 -14.50 5.64 4.58
CA GLU A 74 -15.29 4.54 4.03
C GLU A 74 -14.51 3.82 2.94
N ASP A 75 -13.86 4.57 2.05
CA ASP A 75 -12.97 4.04 1.01
C ASP A 75 -11.93 3.09 1.59
N VAL A 76 -11.31 3.45 2.72
CA VAL A 76 -10.30 2.61 3.38
C VAL A 76 -10.87 1.26 3.82
N PHE A 77 -12.14 1.18 4.23
CA PHE A 77 -12.76 -0.11 4.57
C PHE A 77 -13.00 -0.98 3.34
N TYR A 78 -13.24 -0.38 2.18
CA TYR A 78 -13.44 -1.14 0.93
C TYR A 78 -12.13 -1.54 0.27
N THR A 79 -11.09 -0.71 0.34
CA THR A 79 -9.86 -0.91 -0.44
C THR A 79 -8.69 -1.50 0.32
N ASN A 80 -8.65 -1.37 1.65
CA ASN A 80 -7.53 -1.86 2.45
C ASN A 80 -7.83 -3.22 3.08
N HIS A 81 -6.77 -3.92 3.44
CA HIS A 81 -6.88 -5.19 4.14
C HIS A 81 -7.23 -4.99 5.61
N GLY A 82 -8.27 -5.71 6.06
CA GLY A 82 -8.55 -5.95 7.47
C GLY A 82 -7.82 -7.18 8.00
N ARG A 83 -7.96 -7.44 9.30
CA ARG A 83 -7.57 -8.74 9.86
C ARG A 83 -8.45 -9.83 9.24
N HIS A 84 -7.85 -10.95 8.88
CA HIS A 84 -8.59 -12.11 8.39
C HIS A 84 -9.66 -12.52 9.42
N PRO A 85 -10.92 -12.74 9.01
CA PRO A 85 -11.91 -13.31 9.89
C PRO A 85 -11.47 -14.73 10.26
N THR A 86 -11.65 -15.09 11.52
CA THR A 86 -11.27 -16.40 12.03
C THR A 86 -12.41 -16.99 12.83
N ASP A 87 -12.66 -18.28 12.65
CA ASP A 87 -13.51 -19.09 13.51
C ASP A 87 -12.67 -20.27 14.01
N ASN A 88 -12.51 -20.39 15.33
CA ASN A 88 -11.62 -21.37 15.94
C ASN A 88 -12.34 -22.07 17.09
N GLU A 89 -12.48 -23.40 17.00
CA GLU A 89 -12.86 -24.24 18.14
C GLU A 89 -11.60 -24.83 18.77
N VAL A 90 -11.43 -24.61 20.08
CA VAL A 90 -10.25 -25.06 20.83
C VAL A 90 -10.71 -25.87 22.04
N ARG A 91 -10.21 -27.10 22.18
CA ARG A 91 -10.40 -27.94 23.38
C ARG A 91 -9.03 -28.32 23.93
N ILE A 92 -8.81 -28.05 25.20
CA ILE A 92 -7.55 -28.29 25.90
C ILE A 92 -7.87 -29.09 27.15
N ALA A 93 -7.08 -30.13 27.41
CA ALA A 93 -7.08 -30.88 28.66
C ALA A 93 -5.65 -30.99 29.17
N THR A 94 -5.49 -30.93 30.48
CA THR A 94 -4.22 -31.12 31.19
C THR A 94 -4.44 -32.08 32.36
N ASP A 95 -3.36 -32.76 32.77
CA ASP A 95 -3.35 -33.58 33.97
C ASP A 95 -3.07 -32.73 35.22
N ALA A 96 -2.67 -33.38 36.32
CA ALA A 96 -2.44 -32.69 37.59
C ALA A 96 -1.16 -31.83 37.60
N GLU A 97 -0.24 -32.03 36.65
CA GLU A 97 1.05 -31.34 36.61
C GLU A 97 1.06 -30.13 35.66
N GLY A 98 0.08 -30.01 34.75
CA GLY A 98 -0.07 -28.86 33.85
C GLY A 98 0.44 -29.09 32.44
#